data_AF-F6V610-F1
#
_entry.id   AF-F6V610-F1
#
_cell.length_a   1.000
_cell.length_b   1.000
_cell.length_c   1.000
_cell.angle_alpha   90.00
_cell.angle_beta   90.00
_cell.angle_gamma   90.00
#
_symmetry.space_group_name_H-M   'P 1'
#
loop_
_entity.id
_entity.type
_entity.pdbx_description
1 polymer ?
#
loop_
_entity_poly.entity_id
_entity_poly.type
_entity_poly.pdbx_seq_one_letter_code
_entity_poly.pdbx_strand_id
1 'polypeptide(L)'
;YSCLLRHKWAGAKVARQRNCTRLDFRKSKLINNTEVIYSCNFEDCDLIELDNDDFDWTKTRSATLSDNTGPSIDHTYKGSSPRTRGSYLYIEASDPSRGWVSAMVSTPPLVATTGSCLRFWYHMYGSNIGSLNVYAHDNVTGLVMVWNKDGPQVNAWQEGYATIINEYSHTIVFEAVKGKNWESDIAIDDIIIYRGQCPE
;
A
#
# COMPACT_ATOMS: atom_id res chain seq x y z
N TYR A 1 9.78 -17.00 0.20
CA TYR A 1 10.65 -16.16 -0.63
C TYR A 1 9.86 -14.90 -0.98
N SER A 2 10.08 -13.80 -0.28
CA SER A 2 9.38 -12.52 -0.48
C SER A 2 10.40 -11.55 -1.06
N CYS A 3 10.17 -11.05 -2.28
CA CYS A 3 10.98 -9.97 -2.85
C CYS A 3 10.38 -8.64 -2.43
N LEU A 4 10.89 -8.06 -1.35
CA LEU A 4 10.87 -6.61 -1.20
C LEU A 4 12.16 -6.11 -1.84
N LEU A 5 12.03 -5.37 -2.94
CA LEU A 5 13.18 -4.78 -3.63
C LEU A 5 13.55 -3.48 -2.91
N ARG A 6 14.68 -3.49 -2.20
CA ARG A 6 15.30 -2.28 -1.63
C ARG A 6 16.02 -1.52 -2.74
N HIS A 7 15.64 -0.27 -3.01
CA HIS A 7 16.31 0.58 -4.00
C HIS A 7 16.88 1.84 -3.33
N LYS A 8 18.20 1.83 -3.11
CA LYS A 8 18.97 3.03 -2.71
C LYS A 8 19.25 3.91 -3.92
N TRP A 9 18.84 5.18 -3.88
CA TRP A 9 19.19 6.19 -4.88
C TRP A 9 20.13 7.25 -4.29
N ALA A 10 21.43 7.10 -4.58
CA ALA A 10 22.40 8.16 -4.94
C ALA A 10 23.83 7.57 -4.95
N GLY A 11 24.41 7.38 -6.15
CA GLY A 11 25.87 7.29 -6.33
C GLY A 11 26.59 5.95 -6.09
N ALA A 12 25.92 4.83 -5.84
CA ALA A 12 26.59 3.54 -5.58
C ALA A 12 26.49 2.54 -6.75
N LYS A 13 27.62 1.88 -7.05
CA LYS A 13 27.82 0.90 -8.12
C LYS A 13 26.68 -0.13 -8.21
N VAL A 14 26.23 -0.39 -9.44
CA VAL A 14 25.23 -1.38 -9.86
C VAL A 14 25.44 -2.72 -9.12
N ALA A 15 24.54 -3.02 -8.18
CA ALA A 15 24.45 -4.34 -7.58
C ALA A 15 23.82 -5.31 -8.59
N ARG A 16 24.46 -6.48 -8.76
CA ARG A 16 24.04 -7.53 -9.71
C ARG A 16 22.56 -7.87 -9.56
N GLN A 17 21.84 -7.67 -10.65
CA GLN A 17 20.50 -8.16 -10.94
C GLN A 17 20.47 -9.68 -10.70
N ARG A 18 19.81 -10.13 -9.64
CA ARG A 18 19.43 -11.55 -9.51
C ARG A 18 18.16 -11.74 -10.31
N ASN A 19 18.18 -12.69 -11.23
CA ASN A 19 17.10 -13.03 -12.17
C ASN A 19 15.71 -13.09 -11.49
N CYS A 20 14.98 -11.98 -11.49
CA CYS A 20 13.53 -12.01 -11.48
C CYS A 20 13.12 -12.19 -12.93
N THR A 21 12.69 -13.40 -13.27
CA THR A 21 12.08 -13.66 -14.58
C THR A 21 10.90 -12.71 -14.76
N ARG A 22 11.03 -11.81 -15.73
CA ARG A 22 9.97 -10.96 -16.28
C ARG A 22 8.74 -11.84 -16.47
N LEU A 23 7.74 -11.67 -15.61
CA LEU A 23 6.48 -12.37 -15.78
C LEU A 23 5.90 -11.89 -17.11
N ASP A 24 5.82 -12.87 -18.01
CA ASP A 24 5.20 -12.80 -19.31
C ASP A 24 3.85 -12.08 -19.22
N PHE A 25 3.51 -11.26 -20.21
CA PHE A 25 2.23 -10.56 -20.34
C PHE A 25 1.09 -11.60 -20.45
N ARG A 26 0.69 -12.19 -19.32
CA ARG A 26 -0.49 -13.05 -19.25
C ARG A 26 -1.70 -12.13 -19.39
N LYS A 27 -2.59 -12.49 -20.32
CA LYS A 27 -3.88 -11.85 -20.64
C LYS A 27 -4.42 -11.04 -19.46
N SER A 28 -4.68 -9.74 -19.70
CA SER A 28 -5.21 -8.83 -18.70
C SER A 28 -6.37 -9.47 -17.93
N LYS A 29 -6.28 -9.48 -16.60
CA LYS A 29 -7.37 -9.91 -15.74
C LYS A 29 -8.49 -8.87 -15.86
N LEU A 30 -9.72 -9.31 -16.09
CA LEU A 30 -10.89 -8.43 -16.09
C LEU A 30 -11.58 -8.49 -14.73
N ILE A 31 -11.91 -7.34 -14.15
CA ILE A 31 -12.82 -7.21 -13.00
C ILE A 31 -14.05 -6.46 -13.49
N ASN A 32 -15.23 -7.07 -13.44
CA ASN A 32 -16.48 -6.49 -13.96
C ASN A 32 -16.36 -5.97 -15.41
N ASN A 33 -15.65 -6.72 -16.27
CA ASN A 33 -15.35 -6.38 -17.66
C ASN A 33 -14.36 -5.22 -17.86
N THR A 34 -13.66 -4.82 -16.81
CA THR A 34 -12.67 -3.74 -16.83
C THR A 34 -11.25 -4.28 -16.71
N GLU A 35 -10.33 -3.76 -17.52
CA GLU A 35 -8.92 -4.18 -17.55
C GLU A 35 -8.19 -3.81 -16.25
N VAL A 36 -7.67 -4.83 -15.54
CA VAL A 36 -6.79 -4.64 -14.40
C VAL A 36 -5.38 -4.29 -14.89
N ILE A 37 -4.90 -3.14 -14.46
CA ILE A 37 -3.57 -2.59 -14.75
C ILE A 37 -2.56 -3.12 -13.72
N TYR A 38 -2.96 -3.18 -12.45
CA TYR A 38 -2.12 -3.57 -11.33
C TYR A 38 -2.94 -4.28 -10.25
N SER A 39 -2.33 -5.25 -9.57
CA SER A 39 -2.95 -5.92 -8.42
C SER A 39 -1.88 -6.42 -7.46
N CYS A 40 -2.05 -6.10 -6.18
CA CYS A 40 -1.24 -6.60 -5.08
C CYS A 40 -2.17 -6.97 -3.92
N ASN A 41 -2.19 -8.25 -3.57
CA ASN A 41 -2.91 -8.79 -2.41
C ASN A 41 -1.93 -9.34 -1.36
N PHE A 42 -0.67 -8.91 -1.44
CA PHE A 42 0.44 -9.30 -0.56
C PHE A 42 0.75 -10.80 -0.48
N GLU A 43 0.09 -11.69 -1.22
CA GLU A 43 0.56 -13.07 -1.45
C GLU A 43 1.53 -13.14 -2.62
N ASP A 44 1.24 -12.36 -3.67
CA ASP A 44 2.13 -12.07 -4.80
C ASP A 44 2.08 -10.56 -5.03
N CYS A 45 3.21 -9.88 -4.84
CA CYS A 45 3.26 -8.42 -4.85
C CYS A 45 4.70 -7.94 -5.09
N ASP A 46 4.80 -6.84 -5.82
CA ASP A 46 6.03 -6.17 -6.25
C ASP A 46 6.06 -4.68 -5.84
N LEU A 47 5.31 -4.31 -4.80
CA LEU A 47 5.46 -3.00 -4.16
C LEU A 47 6.90 -2.79 -3.71
N ILE A 48 7.34 -1.54 -3.82
CA ILE A 48 8.69 -1.07 -3.55
C ILE A 48 8.63 -0.15 -2.33
N GLU A 49 9.25 -0.56 -1.22
CA GLU A 49 9.51 0.32 -0.07
C GLU A 49 10.42 1.46 -0.49
N LEU A 50 10.10 2.68 -0.08
CA LEU A 50 10.88 3.86 -0.38
C LEU A 50 11.81 4.15 0.80
N ASP A 51 13.12 3.92 0.62
CA ASP A 51 14.16 4.05 1.66
C ASP A 51 14.42 5.51 2.15
N ASN A 52 13.53 6.48 1.87
CA ASN A 52 13.67 7.90 2.26
C ASN A 52 12.73 8.32 3.39
N ASP A 53 12.15 7.36 4.10
CA ASP A 53 11.23 7.56 5.20
C ASP A 53 11.87 7.20 6.55
N ASP A 54 11.18 7.53 7.64
CA ASP A 54 11.69 7.36 9.01
C ASP A 54 11.35 5.95 9.59
N PHE A 55 10.59 5.14 8.83
CA PHE A 55 9.97 3.90 9.30
C PHE A 55 9.61 2.94 8.15
N ASP A 56 9.78 1.63 8.34
CA ASP A 56 9.49 0.62 7.31
C ASP A 56 8.05 0.04 7.46
N TRP A 57 7.34 -0.21 6.36
CA TRP A 57 6.13 -1.04 6.42
C TRP A 57 6.47 -2.49 6.76
N THR A 58 5.62 -3.13 7.55
CA THR A 58 5.78 -4.54 7.92
C THR A 58 4.71 -5.39 7.27
N LYS A 59 5.14 -6.45 6.56
CA LYS A 59 4.26 -7.49 6.05
C LYS A 59 4.00 -8.54 7.12
N THR A 60 2.74 -8.81 7.43
CA THR A 60 2.36 -9.88 8.37
C THR A 60 1.35 -10.85 7.75
N ARG A 61 1.20 -12.00 8.40
CA ARG A 61 0.16 -13.03 8.16
C ARG A 61 -0.69 -13.27 9.41
N SER A 62 -0.51 -12.45 10.43
CA SER A 62 -1.06 -12.60 11.77
C SER A 62 -1.64 -11.26 12.25
N ALA A 63 -2.39 -11.27 13.35
CA ALA A 63 -2.73 -10.04 14.06
C ALA A 63 -1.46 -9.24 14.38
N THR A 64 -1.57 -7.90 14.41
CA THR A 64 -0.51 -6.99 14.88
C THR A 64 -0.11 -7.34 16.32
N LEU A 65 1.13 -7.03 16.70
CA LEU A 65 1.68 -7.40 18.02
C LEU A 65 1.17 -6.49 19.15
N SER A 66 0.53 -5.37 18.80
CA SER A 66 -0.14 -4.44 19.68
C SER A 66 -1.47 -5.01 20.21
N ASP A 67 -1.55 -5.24 21.52
CA ASP A 67 -2.83 -5.51 22.18
C ASP A 67 -3.76 -4.30 21.99
N ASN A 68 -5.00 -4.51 21.53
CA ASN A 68 -6.06 -3.50 21.33
C ASN A 68 -5.94 -2.52 20.14
N THR A 69 -4.95 -2.64 19.24
CA THR A 69 -4.93 -1.88 17.97
C THR A 69 -4.50 -2.73 16.78
N GLY A 70 -4.78 -2.22 15.57
CA GLY A 70 -4.61 -2.96 14.32
C GLY A 70 -5.71 -4.00 14.07
N PRO A 71 -5.84 -4.49 12.83
CA PRO A 71 -6.85 -5.49 12.51
C PRO A 71 -6.50 -6.83 13.18
N SER A 72 -7.41 -7.35 14.01
CA SER A 72 -7.28 -8.70 14.58
C SER A 72 -7.30 -9.81 13.51
N ILE A 73 -7.75 -9.48 12.29
CA ILE A 73 -8.02 -10.39 11.17
C ILE A 73 -7.76 -9.66 9.84
N ASP A 74 -7.00 -10.31 8.95
CA ASP A 74 -6.78 -9.97 7.54
C ASP A 74 -8.10 -9.81 6.73
N HIS A 75 -8.15 -8.88 5.77
CA HIS A 75 -9.34 -8.63 4.95
C HIS A 75 -9.60 -9.73 3.92
N THR A 76 -8.55 -10.29 3.32
CA THR A 76 -8.63 -11.26 2.23
C THR A 76 -9.38 -12.55 2.62
N TYR A 77 -9.31 -12.97 3.90
CA TYR A 77 -9.95 -14.18 4.40
C TYR A 77 -10.94 -13.90 5.54
N LYS A 78 -12.12 -13.38 5.19
CA LYS A 78 -13.29 -13.43 6.08
C LYS A 78 -13.69 -14.89 6.36
N GLY A 79 -13.13 -15.48 7.42
CA GLY A 79 -13.71 -16.64 8.11
C GLY A 79 -13.20 -18.05 7.77
N SER A 80 -12.13 -18.23 6.99
CA SER A 80 -11.65 -19.58 6.64
C SER A 80 -10.38 -19.97 7.40
N SER A 81 -10.58 -20.68 8.52
CA SER A 81 -9.58 -21.50 9.23
C SER A 81 -8.28 -20.78 9.68
N PRO A 82 -7.78 -21.01 10.93
CA PRO A 82 -6.49 -20.47 11.39
C PRO A 82 -5.25 -20.81 10.53
N ARG A 83 -5.42 -21.69 9.52
CA ARG A 83 -4.39 -22.24 8.64
C ARG A 83 -4.36 -21.61 7.23
N THR A 84 -5.30 -20.71 6.91
CA THR A 84 -5.37 -20.03 5.60
C THR A 84 -5.45 -18.52 5.85
N ARG A 85 -4.34 -17.92 6.27
CA ARG A 85 -4.23 -16.48 6.54
C ARG A 85 -3.56 -15.81 5.35
N GLY A 86 -4.17 -14.77 4.79
CA GLY A 86 -3.55 -13.90 3.81
C GLY A 86 -2.59 -12.92 4.48
N SER A 87 -1.92 -12.13 3.66
CA SER A 87 -0.97 -11.13 4.10
C SER A 87 -1.53 -9.72 3.91
N TYR A 88 -1.15 -8.81 4.79
CA TYR A 88 -1.40 -7.37 4.62
C TYR A 88 -0.14 -6.59 5.03
N LEU A 89 -0.06 -5.33 4.60
CA LEU A 89 0.96 -4.40 5.06
C LEU A 89 0.39 -3.53 6.18
N TYR A 90 1.18 -3.30 7.22
CA TYR A 90 0.84 -2.36 8.29
C TYR A 90 2.08 -1.63 8.81
N ILE A 91 1.85 -0.45 9.41
CA ILE A 91 2.85 0.21 10.24
C ILE A 91 2.61 -0.14 11.70
N GLU A 92 3.67 -0.55 12.39
CA GLU A 92 3.64 -0.94 13.80
C GLU A 92 3.87 0.28 14.70
N ALA A 93 2.86 0.63 15.49
CA ALA A 93 2.90 1.81 16.31
C ALA A 93 3.56 1.62 17.69
N SER A 94 3.88 0.38 18.13
CA SER A 94 4.32 0.06 19.50
C SER A 94 5.58 0.77 20.03
N ASP A 95 6.40 1.42 19.19
CA ASP A 95 7.53 2.25 19.66
C ASP A 95 7.13 3.74 19.82
N PRO A 96 6.81 4.22 21.04
CA PRO A 96 6.45 5.62 21.28
C PRO A 96 7.63 6.60 21.13
N SER A 97 8.87 6.12 20.97
CA SER A 97 10.08 6.97 20.98
C SER A 97 10.31 7.75 19.69
N ARG A 98 9.56 7.49 18.62
CA ARG A 98 9.84 8.06 17.28
C ARG A 98 8.99 9.26 16.86
N GLY A 99 7.99 9.69 17.64
CA GLY A 99 7.19 10.87 17.28
C GLY A 99 6.43 10.70 15.94
N TRP A 100 6.25 11.79 15.19
CA TRP A 100 5.60 11.77 13.87
C TRP A 100 6.59 11.26 12.82
N VAL A 101 6.39 10.02 12.37
CA VAL A 101 7.16 9.37 11.31
C VAL A 101 6.21 8.87 10.24
N SER A 102 6.67 8.83 8.99
CA SER A 102 5.93 8.20 7.89
C SER A 102 6.65 6.95 7.38
N ALA A 103 5.88 6.05 6.77
CA ALA A 103 6.36 4.92 5.99
C ALA A 103 5.73 4.96 4.60
N MET A 104 6.49 4.71 3.55
CA MET A 104 6.09 4.88 2.17
C MET A 104 6.36 3.65 1.30
N VAL A 105 5.31 3.16 0.64
CA VAL A 105 5.41 2.11 -0.40
C VAL A 105 4.89 2.63 -1.72
N SER A 106 5.50 2.16 -2.81
CA SER A 106 5.13 2.54 -4.16
C SER A 106 4.88 1.35 -5.06
N THR A 107 3.96 1.51 -6.02
CA THR A 107 3.83 0.58 -7.14
C THR A 107 5.06 0.67 -8.05
N PRO A 108 5.33 -0.36 -8.87
CA PRO A 108 6.15 -0.17 -10.06
C PRO A 108 5.58 0.96 -10.96
N PRO A 109 6.40 1.50 -11.89
CA PRO A 109 5.94 2.52 -12.82
C PRO A 109 4.74 2.04 -13.65
N LEU A 110 3.67 2.81 -13.60
CA LEU A 110 2.48 2.71 -14.43
C LEU A 110 2.61 3.59 -15.65
N VAL A 111 1.86 3.26 -16.70
CA VAL A 111 1.78 4.09 -17.91
C VAL A 111 0.86 5.29 -17.68
N ALA A 112 1.01 6.32 -18.52
CA ALA A 112 0.08 7.46 -18.53
C ALA A 112 -1.38 7.02 -18.68
N THR A 113 -2.29 7.75 -18.04
CA THR A 113 -3.71 7.43 -17.97
C THR A 113 -4.57 8.69 -17.95
N THR A 114 -5.62 8.70 -18.75
CA THR A 114 -6.68 9.73 -18.68
C THR A 114 -7.78 9.37 -17.68
N GLY A 115 -7.68 8.19 -17.05
CA GLY A 115 -8.63 7.69 -16.07
C GLY A 115 -8.35 6.24 -15.72
N SER A 116 -7.89 6.02 -14.51
CA SER A 116 -7.82 4.69 -13.87
C SER A 116 -8.32 4.79 -12.44
N CYS A 117 -8.94 3.73 -11.94
CA CYS A 117 -9.45 3.69 -10.59
C CYS A 117 -8.51 2.87 -9.73
N LEU A 118 -7.98 3.50 -8.70
CA LEU A 118 -7.37 2.82 -7.57
C LEU A 118 -8.49 2.39 -6.60
N ARG A 119 -8.49 1.11 -6.24
CA ARG A 119 -9.28 0.52 -5.16
C ARG A 119 -8.35 -0.21 -4.21
N PHE A 120 -8.53 -0.04 -2.91
CA PHE A 120 -7.76 -0.73 -1.88
C PHE A 120 -8.57 -0.81 -0.60
N TRP A 121 -8.15 -1.68 0.31
CA TRP A 121 -8.70 -1.78 1.65
C TRP A 121 -7.76 -1.13 2.66
N TYR A 122 -8.32 -0.47 3.67
CA TYR A 122 -7.58 0.11 4.78
C TYR A 122 -8.24 -0.17 6.13
N HIS A 123 -7.44 -0.22 7.18
CA HIS A 123 -7.90 -0.27 8.58
C HIS A 123 -7.09 0.73 9.39
N MET A 124 -7.81 1.57 10.16
CA MET A 124 -7.27 2.72 10.86
C MET A 124 -8.02 2.89 12.19
N TYR A 125 -7.69 2.09 13.20
CA TYR A 125 -8.41 2.09 14.49
C TYR A 125 -7.44 2.26 15.67
N GLY A 126 -7.75 3.24 16.52
CA GLY A 126 -6.97 3.58 17.71
C GLY A 126 -7.25 5.01 18.14
N SER A 127 -6.88 5.40 19.37
CA SER A 127 -7.20 6.74 19.89
C SER A 127 -6.33 7.84 19.31
N ASN A 128 -5.19 7.49 18.71
CA ASN A 128 -4.21 8.45 18.19
C ASN A 128 -3.71 8.04 16.80
N ILE A 129 -4.64 7.67 15.92
CA ILE A 129 -4.32 7.39 14.52
C ILE A 129 -3.85 8.68 13.84
N GLY A 130 -2.76 8.57 13.06
CA GLY A 130 -2.28 9.66 12.21
C GLY A 130 -3.07 9.74 10.91
N SER A 131 -2.41 9.64 9.76
CA SER A 131 -3.05 9.78 8.45
C SER A 131 -2.59 8.71 7.47
N LEU A 132 -3.46 8.32 6.55
CA LEU A 132 -3.12 7.54 5.37
C LEU A 132 -3.29 8.42 4.14
N ASN A 133 -2.19 8.70 3.46
CA ASN A 133 -2.14 9.50 2.25
C ASN A 133 -1.83 8.62 1.05
N VAL A 134 -2.44 8.94 -0.09
CA VAL A 134 -2.11 8.32 -1.37
C VAL A 134 -1.79 9.41 -2.38
N TYR A 135 -0.68 9.23 -3.09
CA TYR A 135 -0.20 10.16 -4.09
C TYR A 135 -0.03 9.48 -5.44
N ALA A 136 -0.27 10.23 -6.52
CA ALA A 136 0.31 9.95 -7.81
C ALA A 136 1.64 10.70 -7.91
N HIS A 137 2.72 10.03 -8.31
CA HIS A 137 4.04 10.63 -8.44
C HIS A 137 4.58 10.47 -9.86
N ASP A 138 4.97 11.57 -10.50
CA ASP A 138 5.72 11.56 -11.75
C ASP A 138 6.88 12.58 -11.73
N ASN A 139 7.80 12.45 -12.68
CA ASN A 139 9.02 13.27 -12.72
C ASN A 139 8.79 14.71 -13.22
N VAL A 140 7.57 15.07 -13.65
CA VAL A 140 7.24 16.40 -14.20
C VAL A 140 6.46 17.21 -13.16
N THR A 141 5.39 16.64 -12.60
CA THR A 141 4.50 17.30 -11.65
C THR A 141 4.89 17.04 -10.19
N GLY A 142 5.68 16.01 -9.93
CA GLY A 142 6.05 15.59 -8.57
C GLY A 142 4.94 14.78 -7.90
N LEU A 143 4.83 14.91 -6.58
CA LEU A 143 3.80 14.23 -5.78
C LEU A 143 2.49 15.03 -5.80
N VAL A 144 1.41 14.40 -6.24
CA VAL A 144 0.04 14.95 -6.19
C VAL A 144 -0.82 14.03 -5.35
N MET A 145 -1.41 14.57 -4.28
CA MET A 145 -2.31 13.81 -3.40
C MET A 145 -3.62 13.50 -4.14
N VAL A 146 -4.00 12.22 -4.17
CA VAL A 146 -5.20 11.73 -4.85
C VAL A 146 -6.23 11.18 -3.88
N TRP A 147 -5.81 10.83 -2.66
CA TRP A 147 -6.69 10.35 -1.59
C TRP A 147 -6.04 10.58 -0.23
N ASN A 148 -6.85 10.84 0.78
CA ASN A 148 -6.40 10.93 2.16
C ASN A 148 -7.50 10.46 3.11
N LYS A 149 -7.07 9.91 4.25
CA LYS A 149 -7.89 9.76 5.44
C LYS A 149 -7.09 10.12 6.68
N ASP A 150 -7.67 10.98 7.52
CA ASP A 150 -7.07 11.41 8.77
C ASP A 150 -7.81 10.86 9.98
N GLY A 151 -7.05 10.49 11.01
CA GLY A 151 -7.53 10.18 12.34
C GLY A 151 -8.24 8.82 12.46
N PRO A 152 -8.81 8.55 13.65
CA PRO A 152 -9.44 7.28 13.96
C PRO A 152 -10.66 7.00 13.07
N GLN A 153 -10.74 5.77 12.60
CA GLN A 153 -11.86 5.25 11.85
C GLN A 153 -12.58 4.15 12.64
N VAL A 154 -13.67 3.62 12.07
CA VAL A 154 -14.37 2.48 12.67
C VAL A 154 -13.44 1.27 12.76
N ASN A 155 -13.65 0.42 13.76
CA ASN A 155 -12.93 -0.85 13.90
C ASN A 155 -13.41 -1.89 12.88
N ALA A 156 -13.19 -1.60 11.60
CA ALA A 156 -13.52 -2.45 10.48
C ALA A 156 -12.68 -2.03 9.27
N TRP A 157 -12.37 -3.01 8.42
CA TRP A 157 -11.79 -2.75 7.10
C TRP A 157 -12.75 -1.91 6.27
N GLN A 158 -12.21 -0.90 5.61
CA GLN A 158 -12.94 0.02 4.74
C GLN A 158 -12.30 0.07 3.36
N GLU A 159 -13.09 0.41 2.35
CA GLU A 159 -12.59 0.57 0.98
C GLU A 159 -12.24 2.03 0.70
N GLY A 160 -11.07 2.24 0.12
CA GLY A 160 -10.64 3.50 -0.48
C GLY A 160 -10.76 3.43 -2.00
N TYR A 161 -11.23 4.54 -2.59
CA TYR A 161 -11.34 4.72 -4.04
C TYR A 161 -10.71 6.05 -4.44
N ALA A 162 -9.87 6.03 -5.48
CA ALA A 162 -9.27 7.25 -6.03
C ALA A 162 -9.18 7.17 -7.55
N THR A 163 -9.81 8.13 -8.24
CA THR A 163 -9.64 8.30 -9.68
C THR A 163 -8.29 8.95 -9.93
N ILE A 164 -7.44 8.28 -10.69
CA ILE A 164 -6.11 8.74 -11.09
C ILE A 164 -6.17 9.23 -12.53
N ILE A 165 -5.70 10.47 -12.72
CA ILE A 165 -5.47 11.09 -14.02
C ILE A 165 -4.03 11.55 -14.00
N ASN A 166 -3.19 11.04 -14.91
CA ASN A 166 -1.81 11.47 -15.02
C ASN A 166 -1.31 11.33 -16.46
N GLU A 167 -0.82 12.42 -17.03
CA GLU A 167 -0.34 12.50 -18.42
C GLU A 167 1.01 11.79 -18.63
N TYR A 168 1.74 11.54 -17.55
CA TYR A 168 3.05 10.91 -17.60
C TYR A 168 3.05 9.51 -16.97
N SER A 169 4.12 8.75 -17.26
CA SER A 169 4.38 7.53 -16.49
C SER A 169 4.61 7.91 -15.03
N HIS A 170 3.93 7.20 -14.14
CA HIS A 170 3.80 7.58 -12.74
C HIS A 170 3.79 6.35 -11.84
N THR A 171 4.00 6.55 -10.55
CA THR A 171 3.77 5.54 -9.51
C THR A 171 2.63 5.96 -8.61
N ILE A 172 1.99 4.99 -7.96
CA ILE A 172 1.09 5.25 -6.84
C ILE A 172 1.87 5.02 -5.55
N VAL A 173 1.85 6.00 -4.66
CA VAL A 173 2.59 6.01 -3.40
C VAL A 173 1.62 6.06 -2.24
N PHE A 174 1.69 5.08 -1.35
CA PHE A 174 0.96 5.07 -0.08
C PHE A 174 1.90 5.53 1.02
N GLU A 175 1.47 6.52 1.78
CA GLU A 175 2.20 7.04 2.93
C GLU A 175 1.31 6.87 4.16
N ALA A 176 1.76 6.08 5.13
CA ALA A 176 1.14 6.02 6.44
C ALA A 176 1.93 6.89 7.41
N VAL A 177 1.28 7.91 7.95
CA VAL A 177 1.82 8.80 8.96
C VAL A 177 1.37 8.28 10.32
N LYS A 178 2.34 7.91 11.15
CA LYS A 178 2.11 7.43 12.50
C LYS A 178 1.65 8.58 13.41
N GLY A 179 0.70 8.28 14.31
CA GLY A 179 0.37 9.20 15.40
C GLY A 179 1.34 9.11 16.59
N LYS A 180 1.06 9.83 17.68
CA LYS A 180 2.07 9.99 18.76
C LYS A 180 2.22 8.78 19.69
N ASN A 181 1.31 7.81 19.63
CA ASN A 181 1.23 6.72 20.62
C ASN A 181 1.19 5.36 19.92
N TRP A 182 1.29 4.29 20.71
CA TRP A 182 1.18 2.90 20.25
C TRP A 182 -0.19 2.53 19.69
N GLU A 183 -1.24 3.33 19.94
CA GLU A 183 -2.58 3.10 19.39
C GLU A 183 -2.76 3.76 18.00
N SER A 184 -1.80 3.59 17.09
CA SER A 184 -1.77 4.30 15.80
C SER A 184 -1.51 3.42 14.57
N ASP A 185 -1.82 2.12 14.67
CA ASP A 185 -1.62 1.18 13.57
C ASP A 185 -2.51 1.53 12.37
N ILE A 186 -1.88 1.59 11.19
CA ILE A 186 -2.53 1.76 9.89
C ILE A 186 -2.16 0.56 9.05
N ALA A 187 -3.17 -0.09 8.48
CA ALA A 187 -3.00 -1.23 7.59
C ALA A 187 -3.66 -0.99 6.23
N ILE A 188 -3.07 -1.57 5.18
CA ILE A 188 -3.61 -1.60 3.82
C ILE A 188 -3.62 -3.02 3.28
N ASP A 189 -4.64 -3.35 2.49
CA ASP A 189 -4.78 -4.65 1.84
C ASP A 189 -5.39 -4.51 0.41
N ASP A 190 -5.30 -5.57 -0.41
CA ASP A 190 -6.08 -5.76 -1.63
C ASP A 190 -6.04 -4.56 -2.61
N ILE A 191 -4.84 -4.09 -2.95
CA ILE A 191 -4.63 -2.98 -3.88
C ILE A 191 -4.91 -3.44 -5.31
N ILE A 192 -5.79 -2.74 -6.00
CA ILE A 192 -6.17 -2.98 -7.39
C ILE A 192 -6.23 -1.65 -8.12
N ILE A 193 -5.61 -1.60 -9.31
CA ILE A 193 -5.78 -0.49 -10.25
C ILE A 193 -6.38 -1.06 -11.52
N TYR A 194 -7.49 -0.49 -11.97
CA TYR A 194 -8.15 -0.86 -13.21
C TYR A 194 -8.47 0.36 -14.07
N ARG A 195 -8.63 0.16 -15.39
CA ARG A 195 -8.92 1.26 -16.33
C ARG A 195 -10.29 1.89 -16.07
N GLY A 196 -10.42 3.19 -16.31
CA GLY A 196 -11.68 3.93 -16.10
C GLY A 196 -11.74 4.62 -14.74
N GLN A 197 -12.68 5.54 -14.58
CA GLN A 197 -12.85 6.30 -13.33
C GLN A 197 -13.49 5.43 -12.24
N CYS A 198 -13.26 5.79 -10.98
CA CYS A 198 -13.94 5.13 -9.86
C CYS A 198 -15.45 5.44 -9.86
N PRO A 199 -16.28 4.56 -9.30
CA PRO A 199 -17.69 4.87 -9.05
C PRO A 199 -17.81 6.08 -8.11
N GLU A 200 -18.81 6.93 -8.37
CA GLU A 200 -19.20 8.08 -7.52
C GLU A 200 -19.94 7.64 -6.24
#